data_AF-A0A559M818-F1
#
_entry.id   AF-A0A559M818-F1
#
_cell.length_a   1.000
_cell.length_b   1.000
_cell.length_c   1.000
_cell.angle_alpha   90.00
_cell.angle_beta   90.00
_cell.angle_gamma   90.00
#
_symmetry.space_group_name_H-M   'P 1'
#
loop_
_entity.id
_entity.type
_entity.pdbx_description
1 polymer ?
#
loop_
_entity_poly.entity_id
_entity_poly.type
_entity_poly.pdbx_seq_one_letter_code
_entity_poly.pdbx_strand_id
1 'polypeptide(L)'
;MSAEAVSSREQRQEWKKRHLRSNDKFVTDIPKIELHVHIEGTMTPELRWKLAQRNKIPLTAGSEKVLLPTLAETREAYQHIRGRIGASSADGKKNMTFFEAYYGGFDLLQTEDDYFDLAMGYFERVSEMNVRYCEPFFDPQGHTRRGIPIDMILKGFKRAQIAAEHRLNVRSQWIMCMLRDMSPESAMDQYEAALPYKDMIVGLGLDSDEFERPPSLFDDLFKRARNDGFRLTSHCDFNQKDTHDHILQVAERLGGTGAERIDHGMNAADQAGLMEIIKSKDIGMTISTAADEEVQDISPYTKALAKRVIRKIDLRILAIMFITYNLNFMDKSILSSAAVFGLTDDNHLHGTQYSWVGSIFYFGYLFFEYPTTVLIQRLPIGKYISGVTLLWGIIVASTAACSSFGGLATTRDEIPTRTGIWFAGNSSGGFIASLLAYGIGQIDHPLHPWQWMFIIFGVATSLWSVVMFFSLPDTINNANFLTEEEKQYAEDRVVTAGTGRTDPINSKWKAEQ
;
A
#
# COMPACT_ATOMS: atom_id res chain seq x y z
N MET A 1 -2.32 -19.85 37.88
CA MET A 1 -2.98 -18.72 38.58
C MET A 1 -4.30 -18.44 37.88
N SER A 2 -5.24 -17.76 38.54
CA SER A 2 -6.45 -17.24 37.87
C SER A 2 -6.09 -16.22 36.81
N ALA A 3 -6.90 -16.08 35.76
CA ALA A 3 -6.79 -14.95 34.85
C ALA A 3 -7.13 -13.67 35.62
N GLU A 4 -6.13 -12.86 35.94
CA GLU A 4 -6.32 -11.55 36.54
C GLU A 4 -7.03 -10.65 35.53
N ALA A 5 -7.95 -9.80 36.01
CA ALA A 5 -8.76 -8.97 35.13
C ALA A 5 -7.86 -7.99 34.36
N VAL A 6 -7.89 -8.08 33.02
CA VAL A 6 -7.18 -7.13 32.15
C VAL A 6 -7.61 -5.72 32.52
N SER A 7 -6.63 -4.88 32.89
CA SER A 7 -6.88 -3.54 33.40
C SER A 7 -7.67 -2.69 32.40
N SER A 8 -8.48 -1.75 32.91
CA SER A 8 -9.18 -0.83 32.02
C SER A 8 -8.20 0.13 31.33
N ARG A 9 -8.60 0.66 30.17
CA ARG A 9 -7.83 1.71 29.46
C ARG A 9 -7.53 2.90 30.37
N GLU A 10 -8.49 3.27 31.21
CA GLU A 10 -8.37 4.38 32.16
C GLU A 10 -7.34 4.07 33.26
N GLN A 11 -7.34 2.85 33.80
CA GLN A 11 -6.35 2.41 34.79
C GLN A 11 -4.93 2.42 34.20
N ARG A 12 -4.73 1.91 32.97
CA ARG A 12 -3.43 1.99 32.29
C ARG A 12 -2.99 3.43 32.07
N GLN A 13 -3.89 4.30 31.61
CA GLN A 13 -3.59 5.72 31.42
C GLN A 13 -3.31 6.47 32.73
N GLU A 14 -3.95 6.09 33.85
CA GLU A 14 -3.62 6.60 35.17
C GLU A 14 -2.23 6.12 35.63
N TRP A 15 -1.90 4.83 35.45
CA TRP A 15 -0.58 4.28 35.77
C TRP A 15 0.53 4.89 34.92
N LYS A 16 0.28 5.15 33.62
CA LYS A 16 1.18 5.87 32.70
C LYS A 16 1.42 7.30 33.19
N LYS A 17 0.35 8.04 33.54
CA LYS A 17 0.44 9.38 34.15
C LYS A 17 1.15 9.39 35.51
N ARG A 18 1.03 8.32 36.31
CA ARG A 18 1.71 8.16 37.60
C ARG A 18 3.20 7.87 37.41
N HIS A 19 3.58 7.00 36.48
CA HIS A 19 4.99 6.71 36.18
C HIS A 19 5.71 7.88 35.49
N LEU A 20 5.06 8.57 34.54
CA LEU A 20 5.60 9.80 33.95
C LEU A 20 5.74 10.96 34.95
N ARG A 21 5.20 10.81 36.17
CA ARG A 21 5.38 11.73 37.30
C ARG A 21 6.30 11.17 38.41
N SER A 22 6.61 9.87 38.39
CA SER A 22 7.59 9.30 39.32
C SER A 22 8.98 9.58 38.79
N ASN A 23 9.58 10.67 39.29
CA ASN A 23 11.01 10.94 39.13
C ASN A 23 11.81 9.98 40.03
N ASP A 24 11.69 8.68 39.77
CA ASP A 24 12.28 7.61 40.56
C ASP A 24 13.79 7.59 40.35
N LYS A 25 14.52 7.83 41.44
CA LYS A 25 15.98 8.01 41.40
C LYS A 25 16.73 6.76 40.95
N PHE A 26 16.20 5.56 41.19
CA PHE A 26 16.83 4.34 40.68
C PHE A 26 16.64 4.24 39.16
N VAL A 27 15.43 4.54 38.67
CA VAL A 27 15.13 4.52 37.23
C VAL A 27 15.86 5.63 36.47
N THR A 28 16.04 6.83 37.04
CA THR A 28 16.86 7.88 36.41
C THR A 28 18.33 7.50 36.38
N ASP A 29 18.90 7.12 37.53
CA ASP A 29 20.34 7.04 37.72
C ASP A 29 20.98 5.75 37.17
N ILE A 30 20.21 4.68 36.96
CA ILE A 30 20.75 3.45 36.36
C ILE A 30 21.27 3.69 34.93
N PRO A 31 22.48 3.22 34.56
CA PRO A 31 22.94 3.24 33.17
C PRO A 31 22.06 2.32 32.30
N LYS A 32 21.64 2.82 31.13
CA LYS A 32 20.69 2.13 30.24
C LYS A 32 21.31 1.74 28.91
N ILE A 33 20.65 0.78 28.27
CA ILE A 33 20.89 0.37 26.89
C ILE A 33 19.54 0.39 26.16
N GLU A 34 19.53 0.90 24.92
CA GLU A 34 18.33 0.99 24.08
C GLU A 34 18.59 0.29 22.74
N LEU A 35 17.95 -0.86 22.50
CA LEU A 35 18.26 -1.76 21.37
C LEU A 35 17.22 -1.75 20.24
N HIS A 36 16.19 -0.92 20.36
CA HIS A 36 15.12 -0.77 19.39
C HIS A 36 14.55 0.63 19.52
N VAL A 37 14.88 1.49 18.56
CA VAL A 37 14.28 2.81 18.37
C VAL A 37 14.57 3.27 16.93
N HIS A 38 13.53 3.62 16.19
CA HIS A 38 13.65 4.17 14.83
C HIS A 38 14.00 5.65 14.88
N ILE A 39 15.09 6.05 14.24
CA ILE A 39 15.67 7.39 14.37
C ILE A 39 14.77 8.48 13.77
N GLU A 40 14.00 8.13 12.74
CA GLU A 40 13.01 8.98 12.09
C GLU A 40 11.80 9.22 13.01
N GLY A 41 11.49 8.24 13.87
CA GLY A 41 10.49 8.32 14.93
C GLY A 41 10.87 9.24 16.10
N THR A 42 12.15 9.65 16.22
CA THR A 42 12.60 10.56 17.30
C THR A 42 12.45 12.04 16.93
N MET A 43 11.87 12.38 15.77
CA MET A 43 11.78 13.75 15.29
C MET A 43 10.81 14.61 16.14
N THR A 44 11.36 15.43 17.03
CA THR A 44 10.62 16.35 17.91
C THR A 44 9.90 17.47 17.13
N PRO A 45 8.84 18.10 17.71
CA PRO A 45 8.20 19.28 17.11
C PRO A 45 9.18 20.41 16.79
N GLU A 46 10.16 20.62 17.66
CA GLU A 46 11.22 21.63 17.54
C GLU A 46 12.13 21.35 16.35
N LEU A 47 12.57 20.08 16.20
CA LEU A 47 13.37 19.67 15.05
C LEU A 47 12.54 19.73 13.77
N ARG A 48 11.31 19.20 13.76
CA ARG A 48 10.40 19.24 12.61
C ARG A 48 10.21 20.67 12.11
N TRP A 49 10.02 21.62 13.04
CA TRP A 49 9.96 23.06 12.75
C TRP A 49 11.28 23.62 12.20
N LYS A 50 12.43 23.30 12.82
CA LYS A 50 13.78 23.72 12.37
C LYS A 50 14.05 23.26 10.93
N LEU A 51 13.78 21.99 10.62
CA LEU A 51 13.99 21.38 9.30
C LEU A 51 13.07 22.02 8.24
N ALA A 52 11.78 22.20 8.55
CA ALA A 52 10.83 22.89 7.68
C ALA A 52 11.29 24.31 7.32
N GLN A 53 11.80 25.06 8.29
CA GLN A 53 12.35 26.40 8.05
C GLN A 53 13.65 26.37 7.22
N ARG A 54 14.58 25.45 7.51
CA ARG A 54 15.84 25.29 6.74
C ARG A 54 15.57 24.95 5.28
N ASN A 55 14.73 23.95 5.04
CA ASN A 55 14.47 23.38 3.72
C ASN A 55 13.30 24.05 2.98
N LYS A 56 12.63 25.03 3.61
CA LYS A 56 11.51 25.82 3.07
C LYS A 56 10.28 24.97 2.70
N ILE A 57 10.06 23.89 3.44
CA ILE A 57 8.96 22.94 3.23
C ILE A 57 7.80 23.31 4.18
N PRO A 58 6.56 23.52 3.69
CA PRO A 58 5.43 23.82 4.55
C PRO A 58 5.05 22.63 5.44
N LEU A 59 4.94 22.83 6.76
CA LEU A 59 4.37 21.82 7.64
C LEU A 59 2.85 21.75 7.49
N THR A 60 2.33 20.53 7.44
CA THR A 60 0.89 20.24 7.35
C THR A 60 0.50 19.11 8.29
N ALA A 61 -0.79 19.01 8.62
CA ALA A 61 -1.38 17.95 9.44
C ALA A 61 -2.69 17.43 8.83
N GLY A 62 -2.93 16.13 8.99
CA GLY A 62 -4.08 15.41 8.47
C GLY A 62 -4.12 15.27 6.94
N SER A 63 -5.08 14.47 6.48
CA SER A 63 -5.37 14.19 5.06
C SER A 63 -5.66 15.44 4.23
N GLU A 64 -6.37 16.42 4.78
CA GLU A 64 -6.63 17.73 4.16
C GLU A 64 -5.38 18.62 4.07
N LYS A 65 -4.24 18.18 4.63
CA LYS A 65 -2.94 18.87 4.65
C LYS A 65 -3.07 20.31 5.19
N VAL A 66 -3.73 20.43 6.35
CA VAL A 66 -3.96 21.71 7.03
C VAL A 66 -2.63 22.31 7.46
N LEU A 67 -2.32 23.52 6.99
CA LEU A 67 -1.05 24.21 7.26
C LEU A 67 -0.83 24.45 8.76
N LEU A 68 0.39 24.20 9.22
CA LEU A 68 0.88 24.50 10.58
C LEU A 68 1.88 25.68 10.53
N PRO A 69 1.44 26.94 10.46
CA PRO A 69 2.31 28.12 10.35
C PRO A 69 3.14 28.47 11.60
N THR A 70 3.10 27.70 12.70
CA THR A 70 3.93 27.98 13.90
C THR A 70 4.41 26.71 14.62
N LEU A 71 5.51 26.85 15.38
CA LEU A 71 5.97 25.83 16.34
C LEU A 71 4.92 25.50 17.42
N ALA A 72 4.09 26.46 17.82
CA ALA A 72 3.04 26.23 18.82
C ALA A 72 1.99 25.24 18.29
N GLU A 73 1.50 25.45 17.07
CA GLU A 73 0.57 24.52 16.42
C GLU A 73 1.24 23.18 16.06
N THR A 74 2.54 23.19 15.75
CA THR A 74 3.32 21.96 15.51
C THR A 74 3.40 21.10 16.78
N ARG A 75 3.57 21.73 17.95
CA ARG A 75 3.52 21.05 19.26
C ARG A 75 2.12 20.53 19.60
N GLU A 76 1.07 21.31 19.30
CA GLU A 76 -0.32 20.92 19.52
C GLU A 76 -0.69 19.68 18.68
N ALA A 77 -0.33 19.67 17.40
CA ALA A 77 -0.53 18.51 16.52
C ALA A 77 0.17 17.24 17.04
N TYR A 78 1.37 17.38 17.61
CA TYR A 78 2.12 16.28 18.24
C TYR A 78 1.48 15.79 19.54
N GLN A 79 0.93 16.67 20.38
CA GLN A 79 0.18 16.29 21.58
C GLN A 79 -1.12 15.55 21.27
N HIS A 80 -1.55 15.56 20.00
CA HIS A 80 -2.75 14.90 19.50
C HIS A 80 -2.47 13.86 18.41
N ILE A 81 -1.22 13.35 18.34
CA ILE A 81 -0.93 12.14 17.56
C ILE A 81 -1.85 11.02 18.03
N ARG A 82 -2.66 10.48 17.10
CA ARG A 82 -3.47 9.29 17.35
C ARG A 82 -2.65 8.08 16.94
N GLY A 83 -2.35 7.19 17.88
CA GLY A 83 -1.81 5.85 17.66
C GLY A 83 -2.80 4.93 16.94
N ARG A 84 -3.21 5.32 15.73
CA ARG A 84 -3.98 4.51 14.78
C ARG A 84 -3.20 4.50 13.47
N ILE A 85 -3.04 3.32 12.88
CA ILE A 85 -2.68 3.20 11.47
C ILE A 85 -3.86 3.73 10.63
N GLY A 86 -3.54 4.40 9.51
CA GLY A 86 -4.49 4.86 8.50
C GLY A 86 -5.33 6.11 8.83
N ALA A 87 -5.80 6.25 10.07
CA ALA A 87 -6.93 7.11 10.44
C ALA A 87 -6.74 8.63 10.24
N SER A 88 -6.92 9.07 8.98
CA SER A 88 -7.24 10.45 8.55
C SER A 88 -8.05 11.22 9.60
N SER A 89 -7.67 12.46 9.91
CA SER A 89 -8.41 13.31 10.85
C SER A 89 -9.65 13.95 10.19
N ALA A 90 -10.56 13.10 9.71
CA ALA A 90 -11.87 13.44 9.13
C ALA A 90 -12.85 14.16 10.11
N ASP A 91 -12.35 14.60 11.27
CA ASP A 91 -13.03 15.46 12.23
C ASP A 91 -12.60 16.94 12.16
N GLY A 92 -11.87 17.34 11.10
CA GLY A 92 -11.56 18.74 10.78
C GLY A 92 -10.57 19.40 11.76
N LYS A 93 -9.68 18.61 12.37
CA LYS A 93 -8.75 19.06 13.43
C LYS A 93 -7.30 18.88 13.01
N LYS A 94 -6.43 19.74 13.55
CA LYS A 94 -4.97 19.78 13.31
C LYS A 94 -4.21 18.63 13.98
N ASN A 95 -4.65 17.39 13.82
CA ASN A 95 -4.00 16.20 14.40
C ASN A 95 -3.16 15.45 13.35
N MET A 96 -2.29 14.55 13.80
CA MET A 96 -1.57 13.60 12.94
C MET A 96 -1.89 12.15 13.33
N THR A 97 -1.82 11.23 12.38
CA THR A 97 -1.62 9.79 12.63
C THR A 97 -0.17 9.49 12.98
N PHE A 98 0.09 8.29 13.50
CA PHE A 98 1.45 7.77 13.66
C PHE A 98 2.27 7.85 12.35
N PHE A 99 1.72 7.38 11.22
CA PHE A 99 2.46 7.39 9.95
C PHE A 99 2.62 8.78 9.31
N GLU A 100 1.73 9.75 9.54
CA GLU A 100 1.96 11.15 9.15
C GLU A 100 3.02 11.84 10.04
N ALA A 101 3.10 11.46 11.32
CA ALA A 101 4.17 11.89 12.23
C ALA A 101 5.52 11.27 11.85
N TYR A 102 5.53 9.99 11.44
CA TYR A 102 6.69 9.23 11.00
C TYR A 102 7.14 9.63 9.58
N TYR A 103 6.46 9.16 8.53
CA TYR A 103 6.86 9.39 7.13
C TYR A 103 6.80 10.86 6.72
N GLY A 104 5.91 11.68 7.30
CA GLY A 104 5.91 13.13 7.09
C GLY A 104 7.12 13.85 7.70
N GLY A 105 7.91 13.18 8.55
CA GLY A 105 9.22 13.64 9.00
C GLY A 105 10.30 13.42 7.94
N PHE A 106 10.23 12.32 7.17
CA PHE A 106 11.20 12.00 6.13
C PHE A 106 11.27 13.12 5.08
N ASP A 107 10.12 13.66 4.67
CA ASP A 107 10.02 14.77 3.70
C ASP A 107 10.81 16.02 4.09
N LEU A 108 11.14 16.19 5.37
CA LEU A 108 11.91 17.33 5.87
C LEU A 108 13.43 17.07 5.90
N LEU A 109 13.86 15.82 5.69
CA LEU A 109 15.25 15.39 5.66
C LEU A 109 15.75 15.39 4.20
N GLN A 110 16.53 16.43 3.85
CA GLN A 110 16.92 16.77 2.48
C GLN A 110 18.45 16.90 2.28
N THR A 111 19.20 17.07 3.37
CA THR A 111 20.65 17.37 3.39
C THR A 111 21.36 16.57 4.49
N GLU A 112 22.68 16.40 4.37
CA GLU A 112 23.50 15.69 5.38
C GLU A 112 23.35 16.30 6.80
N ASP A 113 23.18 17.63 6.89
CA ASP A 113 22.96 18.34 8.16
C ASP A 113 21.57 18.07 8.77
N ASP A 114 20.58 17.64 7.98
CA ASP A 114 19.28 17.20 8.50
C ASP A 114 19.39 15.84 9.19
N TYR A 115 20.12 14.89 8.59
CA TYR A 115 20.41 13.58 9.17
C TYR A 115 21.31 13.69 10.41
N PHE A 116 22.31 14.58 10.37
CA PHE A 116 23.13 14.91 11.54
C PHE A 116 22.30 15.50 12.69
N ASP A 117 21.44 16.50 12.40
CA ASP A 117 20.60 17.14 13.43
C ASP A 117 19.58 16.17 14.05
N LEU A 118 19.01 15.27 13.25
CA LEU A 118 18.09 14.22 13.72
C LEU A 118 18.79 13.28 14.70
N ALA A 119 19.92 12.70 14.28
CA ALA A 119 20.68 11.77 15.11
C ALA A 119 21.24 12.44 16.36
N MET A 120 21.72 13.69 16.27
CA MET A 120 22.17 14.44 17.46
C MET A 120 21.05 14.73 18.44
N GLY A 121 19.85 15.12 17.99
CA GLY A 121 18.70 15.36 18.87
C GLY A 121 18.29 14.12 19.67
N TYR A 122 18.38 12.94 19.04
CA TYR A 122 18.25 11.66 19.73
C TYR A 122 19.39 11.41 20.73
N PHE A 123 20.65 11.52 20.31
CA PHE A 123 21.80 11.23 21.17
C PHE A 123 21.89 12.14 22.40
N GLU A 124 21.53 13.43 22.26
CA GLU A 124 21.39 14.37 23.37
C GLU A 124 20.32 13.88 24.35
N ARG A 125 19.13 13.55 23.85
CA ARG A 125 17.99 13.10 24.67
C ARG A 125 18.27 11.80 25.43
N VAL A 126 18.95 10.82 24.82
CA VAL A 126 19.25 9.56 25.52
C VAL A 126 20.39 9.69 26.53
N SER A 127 21.31 10.65 26.36
CA SER A 127 22.32 10.96 27.38
C SER A 127 21.70 11.57 28.65
N GLU A 128 20.66 12.40 28.51
CA GLU A 128 19.84 12.88 29.64
C GLU A 128 19.17 11.71 30.41
N MET A 129 18.71 10.69 29.67
CA MET A 129 18.09 9.49 30.24
C MET A 129 19.11 8.46 30.78
N ASN A 130 20.41 8.81 30.78
CA ASN A 130 21.53 7.96 31.18
C ASN A 130 21.68 6.66 30.37
N VAL A 131 21.26 6.66 29.10
CA VAL A 131 21.65 5.62 28.14
C VAL A 131 23.14 5.79 27.82
N ARG A 132 23.88 4.68 27.73
CA ARG A 132 25.33 4.68 27.45
C ARG A 132 25.73 3.83 26.24
N TYR A 133 24.85 2.94 25.78
CA TYR A 133 24.94 2.27 24.50
C TYR A 133 23.54 2.22 23.86
N CYS A 134 23.43 2.47 22.55
CA CYS A 134 22.17 2.25 21.83
C CYS A 134 22.38 1.73 20.40
N GLU A 135 21.37 1.02 19.91
CA GLU A 135 21.32 0.50 18.54
C GLU A 135 20.12 1.10 17.79
N PRO A 136 20.20 2.38 17.38
CA PRO A 136 19.13 3.03 16.62
C PRO A 136 18.98 2.41 15.22
N PHE A 137 17.73 2.30 14.82
CA PHE A 137 17.27 1.78 13.53
C PHE A 137 17.12 2.96 12.54
N PHE A 138 17.27 2.70 11.25
CA PHE A 138 17.00 3.69 10.19
C PHE A 138 16.54 3.02 8.88
N ASP A 139 15.74 3.75 8.09
CA ASP A 139 14.93 3.20 7.00
C ASP A 139 15.39 3.72 5.62
N PRO A 140 16.54 3.27 5.07
CA PRO A 140 17.12 3.83 3.84
C PRO A 140 16.13 3.93 2.68
N GLN A 141 15.28 2.91 2.49
CA GLN A 141 14.25 2.88 1.44
C GLN A 141 13.24 4.04 1.55
N GLY A 142 12.91 4.48 2.77
CA GLY A 142 12.01 5.61 3.02
C GLY A 142 12.57 6.97 2.57
N HIS A 143 13.90 7.08 2.46
CA HIS A 143 14.60 8.27 1.97
C HIS A 143 14.99 8.15 0.49
N THR A 144 15.55 7.01 0.06
CA THR A 144 16.02 6.82 -1.31
C THR A 144 14.87 6.79 -2.32
N ARG A 145 13.67 6.32 -1.92
CA ARG A 145 12.43 6.44 -2.73
C ARG A 145 12.02 7.89 -3.04
N ARG A 146 12.55 8.86 -2.31
CA ARG A 146 12.34 10.32 -2.50
C ARG A 146 13.51 11.00 -3.23
N GLY A 147 14.50 10.24 -3.68
CA GLY A 147 15.68 10.75 -4.40
C GLY A 147 16.86 11.19 -3.52
N ILE A 148 16.79 10.99 -2.19
CA ILE A 148 17.94 11.25 -1.30
C ILE A 148 19.00 10.15 -1.49
N PRO A 149 20.28 10.46 -1.78
CA PRO A 149 21.33 9.43 -1.87
C PRO A 149 21.63 8.82 -0.49
N ILE A 150 21.70 7.49 -0.40
CA ILE A 150 22.00 6.78 0.87
C ILE A 150 23.33 7.22 1.52
N ASP A 151 24.32 7.56 0.70
CA ASP A 151 25.60 8.14 1.11
C ASP A 151 25.45 9.43 1.93
N MET A 152 24.44 10.26 1.64
CA MET A 152 24.15 11.49 2.39
C MET A 152 23.53 11.20 3.77
N ILE A 153 22.70 10.17 3.87
CA ILE A 153 22.07 9.69 5.11
C ILE A 153 23.18 9.18 6.05
N LEU A 154 23.98 8.25 5.54
CA LEU A 154 25.02 7.56 6.30
C LEU A 154 26.14 8.51 6.75
N LYS A 155 26.52 9.51 5.96
CA LYS A 155 27.46 10.56 6.40
C LYS A 155 26.94 11.38 7.58
N GLY A 156 25.68 11.83 7.53
CA GLY A 156 25.06 12.58 8.62
C GLY A 156 25.01 11.78 9.92
N PHE A 157 24.56 10.52 9.82
CA PHE A 157 24.51 9.59 10.95
C PHE A 157 25.89 9.22 11.50
N LYS A 158 26.91 8.99 10.65
CA LYS A 158 28.29 8.73 11.08
C LYS A 158 28.90 9.93 11.80
N ARG A 159 28.67 11.14 11.28
CA ARG A 159 29.12 12.40 11.88
C ARG A 159 28.46 12.65 13.24
N ALA A 160 27.19 12.27 13.41
CA ALA A 160 26.47 12.35 14.67
C ALA A 160 26.93 11.30 15.69
N GLN A 161 27.10 10.03 15.29
CA GLN A 161 27.62 8.93 16.12
C GLN A 161 28.99 9.27 16.73
N ILE A 162 29.93 9.75 15.92
CA ILE A 162 31.26 10.19 16.38
C ILE A 162 31.15 11.39 17.33
N ALA A 163 30.25 12.33 17.05
CA ALA A 163 30.02 13.48 17.94
C ALA A 163 29.38 13.05 19.28
N ALA A 164 28.49 12.05 19.29
CA ALA A 164 27.83 11.55 20.49
C ALA A 164 28.78 10.83 21.44
N GLU A 165 29.67 9.96 20.95
CA GLU A 165 30.67 9.31 21.83
C GLU A 165 31.60 10.36 22.46
N HIS A 166 32.13 11.29 21.66
CA HIS A 166 33.07 12.30 22.16
C HIS A 166 32.45 13.38 23.05
N ARG A 167 31.20 13.80 22.82
CA ARG A 167 30.59 14.94 23.54
C ARG A 167 29.64 14.53 24.66
N LEU A 168 28.96 13.39 24.50
CA LEU A 168 27.84 12.98 25.34
C LEU A 168 28.11 11.70 26.13
N ASN A 169 29.23 11.00 25.85
CA ASN A 169 29.52 9.67 26.38
C ASN A 169 28.34 8.70 26.14
N VAL A 170 27.85 8.68 24.90
CA VAL A 170 26.86 7.73 24.38
C VAL A 170 27.52 7.00 23.22
N ARG A 171 27.69 5.68 23.33
CA ARG A 171 28.12 4.83 22.21
C ARG A 171 26.92 4.37 21.41
N SER A 172 27.10 4.15 20.13
CA SER A 172 26.05 3.54 19.30
C SER A 172 26.61 2.76 18.12
N GLN A 173 25.79 1.87 17.59
CA GLN A 173 25.97 1.16 16.33
C GLN A 173 24.63 1.15 15.59
N TRP A 174 24.62 1.37 14.29
CA TRP A 174 23.36 1.47 13.55
C TRP A 174 22.82 0.09 13.16
N ILE A 175 21.50 -0.04 13.13
CA ILE A 175 20.78 -1.15 12.47
C ILE A 175 20.11 -0.58 11.23
N MET A 176 20.32 -1.23 10.09
CA MET A 176 19.72 -0.80 8.83
C MET A 176 18.44 -1.61 8.57
N CYS A 177 17.28 -0.96 8.63
CA CYS A 177 15.98 -1.60 8.51
C CYS A 177 15.49 -1.67 7.05
N MET A 178 14.96 -2.82 6.67
CA MET A 178 14.37 -3.06 5.36
C MET A 178 12.86 -2.92 5.47
N LEU A 179 12.30 -1.93 4.76
CA LEU A 179 10.87 -1.65 4.72
C LEU A 179 10.14 -2.82 4.04
N ARG A 180 9.50 -3.69 4.84
CA ARG A 180 8.94 -4.96 4.35
C ARG A 180 7.71 -4.80 3.46
N ASP A 181 7.12 -3.60 3.41
CA ASP A 181 6.08 -3.20 2.45
C ASP A 181 6.63 -2.89 1.05
N MET A 182 7.95 -2.74 0.90
CA MET A 182 8.66 -2.57 -0.38
C MET A 182 9.21 -3.92 -0.90
N SER A 183 9.91 -3.95 -2.04
CA SER A 183 10.32 -5.23 -2.67
C SER A 183 11.68 -5.74 -2.14
N PRO A 184 11.94 -7.06 -2.15
CA PRO A 184 13.24 -7.63 -1.74
C PRO A 184 14.42 -7.14 -2.59
N GLU A 185 14.19 -6.83 -3.86
CA GLU A 185 15.19 -6.23 -4.75
C GLU A 185 15.57 -4.83 -4.28
N SER A 186 14.57 -3.99 -3.97
CA SER A 186 14.80 -2.64 -3.43
C SER A 186 15.54 -2.66 -2.09
N ALA A 187 15.30 -3.69 -1.26
CA ALA A 187 16.03 -3.93 -0.02
C ALA A 187 17.51 -4.35 -0.30
N MET A 188 17.74 -5.24 -1.26
CA MET A 188 19.08 -5.62 -1.71
C MET A 188 19.87 -4.43 -2.28
N ASP A 189 19.22 -3.53 -3.03
CA ASP A 189 19.84 -2.30 -3.55
C ASP A 189 20.37 -1.40 -2.41
N GLN A 190 19.62 -1.27 -1.31
CA GLN A 190 20.07 -0.47 -0.16
C GLN A 190 21.23 -1.17 0.55
N TYR A 191 21.14 -2.49 0.69
CA TYR A 191 22.18 -3.31 1.30
C TYR A 191 23.52 -3.14 0.60
N GLU A 192 23.57 -3.32 -0.72
CA GLU A 192 24.80 -3.15 -1.49
C GLU A 192 25.37 -1.73 -1.40
N ALA A 193 24.50 -0.72 -1.49
CA ALA A 193 24.91 0.68 -1.41
C ALA A 193 25.38 1.11 0.00
N ALA A 194 24.99 0.38 1.06
CA ALA A 194 25.44 0.61 2.44
C ALA A 194 26.74 -0.11 2.81
N LEU A 195 27.21 -1.09 2.02
CA LEU A 195 28.45 -1.85 2.31
C LEU A 195 29.70 -0.98 2.60
N PRO A 196 29.92 0.20 1.97
CA PRO A 196 31.04 1.11 2.32
C PRO A 196 30.98 1.68 3.75
N TYR A 197 29.84 1.58 4.42
CA TYR A 197 29.57 2.08 5.78
C TYR A 197 29.38 0.94 6.81
N LYS A 198 29.80 -0.28 6.47
CA LYS A 198 29.75 -1.46 7.34
C LYS A 198 30.47 -1.31 8.69
N ASP A 199 31.37 -0.34 8.84
CA ASP A 199 32.07 -0.05 10.10
C ASP A 199 31.21 0.68 11.15
N MET A 200 30.06 1.22 10.75
CA MET A 200 29.08 1.88 11.64
C MET A 200 27.73 1.14 11.73
N ILE A 201 27.53 0.06 10.95
CA ILE A 201 26.28 -0.72 10.92
C ILE A 201 26.57 -2.12 11.49
N VAL A 202 26.03 -2.44 12.66
CA VAL A 202 26.24 -3.75 13.31
C VAL A 202 25.28 -4.83 12.80
N GLY A 203 24.13 -4.45 12.24
CA GLY A 203 23.12 -5.40 11.80
C GLY A 203 22.07 -4.86 10.83
N LEU A 204 21.24 -5.78 10.33
CA LEU A 204 20.05 -5.50 9.55
C LEU A 204 18.78 -5.80 10.36
N GLY A 205 17.76 -4.96 10.16
CA GLY A 205 16.40 -5.16 10.64
C GLY A 205 15.41 -5.39 9.50
N LEU A 206 14.22 -5.85 9.86
CA LEU A 206 13.03 -5.90 8.99
C LEU A 206 11.88 -5.24 9.75
N ASP A 207 11.17 -4.32 9.13
CA ASP A 207 10.16 -3.45 9.76
C ASP A 207 9.05 -3.06 8.76
N SER A 208 8.18 -2.09 9.08
CA SER A 208 7.02 -1.68 8.28
C SER A 208 5.92 -2.76 8.18
N ASP A 209 4.92 -2.59 7.31
CA ASP A 209 3.69 -3.41 7.32
C ASP A 209 3.95 -4.91 7.11
N GLU A 210 3.77 -5.68 8.18
CA GLU A 210 3.90 -7.13 8.23
C GLU A 210 2.76 -7.88 7.50
N PHE A 211 1.65 -7.22 7.18
CA PHE A 211 0.48 -7.89 6.58
C PHE A 211 0.79 -8.50 5.21
N GLU A 212 0.83 -9.84 5.15
CA GLU A 212 1.18 -10.62 3.95
C GLU A 212 2.63 -10.37 3.44
N ARG A 213 3.50 -9.86 4.32
CA ARG A 213 4.94 -9.66 4.10
C ARG A 213 5.78 -10.48 5.10
N PRO A 214 5.78 -11.83 5.02
CA PRO A 214 6.47 -12.70 5.98
C PRO A 214 7.99 -12.50 5.96
N PRO A 215 8.71 -12.72 7.08
CA PRO A 215 10.18 -12.54 7.14
C PRO A 215 10.95 -13.37 6.10
N SER A 216 10.46 -14.58 5.78
CA SER A 216 11.02 -15.46 4.75
C SER A 216 11.07 -14.85 3.34
N LEU A 217 10.27 -13.81 3.04
CA LEU A 217 10.31 -13.08 1.76
C LEU A 217 11.66 -12.36 1.53
N PHE A 218 12.41 -12.07 2.60
CA PHE A 218 13.69 -11.38 2.56
C PHE A 218 14.87 -12.29 2.92
N ASP A 219 14.65 -13.59 3.08
CA ASP A 219 15.63 -14.51 3.68
C ASP A 219 16.97 -14.57 2.94
N ASP A 220 16.99 -14.44 1.61
CA ASP A 220 18.26 -14.43 0.84
C ASP A 220 19.11 -13.18 1.08
N LEU A 221 18.47 -12.03 1.37
CA LEU A 221 19.18 -10.83 1.85
C LEU A 221 19.74 -11.08 3.26
N PHE A 222 18.94 -11.64 4.16
CA PHE A 222 19.39 -11.95 5.53
C PHE A 222 20.50 -13.01 5.58
N LYS A 223 20.48 -14.01 4.68
CA LYS A 223 21.60 -14.97 4.48
C LYS A 223 22.86 -14.25 4.02
N ARG A 224 22.76 -13.36 3.03
CA ARG A 224 23.90 -12.58 2.52
C ARG A 224 24.49 -11.69 3.62
N ALA A 225 23.65 -10.95 4.34
CA ALA A 225 24.04 -10.11 5.46
C ALA A 225 24.75 -10.92 6.56
N ARG A 226 24.22 -12.09 6.94
CA ARG A 226 24.88 -12.98 7.93
C ARG A 226 26.22 -13.51 7.42
N ASN A 227 26.34 -13.88 6.14
CA ASN A 227 27.61 -14.31 5.54
C ASN A 227 28.65 -13.19 5.49
N ASP A 228 28.22 -11.95 5.22
CA ASP A 228 29.06 -10.76 5.32
C ASP A 228 29.33 -10.35 6.80
N GLY A 229 28.70 -10.99 7.78
CA GLY A 229 29.00 -10.82 9.21
C GLY A 229 28.15 -9.78 9.95
N PHE A 230 27.05 -9.31 9.36
CA PHE A 230 26.05 -8.50 10.05
C PHE A 230 25.24 -9.35 11.04
N ARG A 231 24.79 -8.72 12.14
CA ARG A 231 23.75 -9.26 13.03
C ARG A 231 22.36 -9.10 12.41
N LEU A 232 21.42 -9.96 12.80
CA LEU A 232 20.05 -9.91 12.27
C LEU A 232 19.03 -9.62 13.37
N THR A 233 18.03 -8.81 13.04
CA THR A 233 16.81 -8.60 13.83
C THR A 233 15.59 -8.48 12.92
N SER A 234 14.38 -8.57 13.46
CA SER A 234 13.12 -8.41 12.71
C SER A 234 11.97 -8.09 13.65
N HIS A 235 11.10 -7.17 13.23
CA HIS A 235 9.80 -6.94 13.84
C HIS A 235 8.90 -8.16 13.70
N CYS A 236 8.11 -8.40 14.73
CA CYS A 236 7.00 -9.36 14.79
C CYS A 236 5.89 -8.69 15.60
N ASP A 237 5.04 -7.93 14.91
CA ASP A 237 4.17 -6.94 15.53
C ASP A 237 2.91 -7.57 16.12
N PHE A 238 2.35 -6.88 17.11
CA PHE A 238 1.28 -7.43 17.92
C PHE A 238 -0.03 -7.61 17.12
N ASN A 239 -0.64 -8.79 17.25
CA ASN A 239 -1.88 -9.21 16.57
C ASN A 239 -1.86 -9.25 15.03
N GLN A 240 -0.68 -9.21 14.39
CA GLN A 240 -0.58 -9.31 12.94
C GLN A 240 -1.06 -10.65 12.38
N LYS A 241 -1.38 -10.65 11.07
CA LYS A 241 -1.70 -11.87 10.34
C LYS A 241 -0.50 -12.83 10.41
N ASP A 242 -0.76 -14.08 10.79
CA ASP A 242 0.22 -15.17 10.85
C ASP A 242 1.44 -14.92 11.78
N THR A 243 1.33 -13.97 12.72
CA THR A 243 2.38 -13.51 13.67
C THR A 243 3.16 -14.65 14.35
N HIS A 244 2.51 -15.76 14.76
CA HIS A 244 3.20 -16.88 15.40
C HIS A 244 4.16 -17.64 14.48
N ASP A 245 3.85 -17.79 13.19
CA ASP A 245 4.80 -18.37 12.23
C ASP A 245 5.85 -17.34 11.80
N HIS A 246 5.53 -16.03 11.80
CA HIS A 246 6.54 -15.00 11.58
C HIS A 246 7.60 -15.00 12.70
N ILE A 247 7.19 -15.04 13.97
CA ILE A 247 8.10 -15.17 15.11
C ILE A 247 8.91 -16.47 15.01
N LEU A 248 8.29 -17.57 14.57
CA LEU A 248 8.99 -18.85 14.33
C LEU A 248 10.00 -18.75 13.17
N GLN A 249 9.68 -18.04 12.08
CA GLN A 249 10.60 -17.74 10.99
C GLN A 249 11.80 -16.93 11.49
N VAL A 250 11.58 -15.88 12.31
CA VAL A 250 12.65 -15.06 12.89
C VAL A 250 13.49 -15.88 13.88
N ALA A 251 12.88 -16.71 14.73
CA ALA A 251 13.58 -17.51 15.72
C ALA A 251 14.37 -18.69 15.11
N GLU A 252 13.88 -19.32 14.04
CA GLU A 252 14.47 -20.55 13.50
C GLU A 252 15.13 -20.44 12.12
N ARG A 253 14.60 -19.61 11.22
CA ARG A 253 14.82 -19.75 9.77
C ARG A 253 15.56 -18.55 9.16
N LEU A 254 15.32 -17.34 9.65
CA LEU A 254 15.82 -16.10 9.04
C LEU A 254 17.36 -16.07 8.99
N GLY A 255 17.91 -15.77 7.81
CA GLY A 255 19.35 -15.86 7.55
C GLY A 255 19.91 -17.28 7.63
N GLY A 256 19.06 -18.30 7.46
CA GLY A 256 19.41 -19.72 7.53
C GLY A 256 19.48 -20.33 8.95
N THR A 257 19.46 -19.54 10.02
CA THR A 257 19.63 -20.02 11.41
C THR A 257 18.69 -19.39 12.44
N GLY A 258 17.93 -18.37 12.05
CA GLY A 258 17.26 -17.43 12.95
C GLY A 258 18.09 -16.18 13.23
N ALA A 259 17.44 -15.16 13.77
CA ALA A 259 18.00 -13.86 14.15
C ALA A 259 18.62 -13.86 15.56
N GLU A 260 19.41 -12.83 15.87
CA GLU A 260 20.00 -12.64 17.20
C GLU A 260 19.01 -12.08 18.23
N ARG A 261 17.97 -11.36 17.77
CA ARG A 261 16.83 -10.92 18.59
C ARG A 261 15.54 -10.84 17.76
N ILE A 262 14.41 -10.75 18.44
CA ILE A 262 13.10 -10.46 17.87
C ILE A 262 12.68 -9.07 18.37
N ASP A 263 12.17 -8.23 17.49
CA ASP A 263 11.60 -6.94 17.87
C ASP A 263 10.07 -7.07 18.08
N HIS A 264 9.56 -6.49 19.17
CA HIS A 264 8.24 -6.79 19.75
C HIS A 264 8.06 -8.27 20.17
N GLY A 265 7.53 -9.12 19.29
CA GLY A 265 7.43 -10.57 19.50
C GLY A 265 6.47 -11.06 20.60
N MET A 266 5.72 -10.19 21.28
CA MET A 266 4.94 -10.56 22.48
C MET A 266 3.88 -11.66 22.25
N ASN A 267 3.37 -11.83 21.03
CA ASN A 267 2.47 -12.94 20.69
C ASN A 267 3.11 -14.33 20.86
N ALA A 268 4.43 -14.43 21.00
CA ALA A 268 5.10 -15.66 21.40
C ALA A 268 4.52 -16.26 22.69
N ALA A 269 4.09 -15.42 23.63
CA ALA A 269 3.51 -15.84 24.91
C ALA A 269 2.20 -16.64 24.77
N ASP A 270 1.50 -16.54 23.62
CA ASP A 270 0.29 -17.34 23.34
C ASP A 270 0.61 -18.83 23.10
N GLN A 271 1.87 -19.17 22.75
CA GLN A 271 2.27 -20.52 22.36
C GLN A 271 3.49 -21.01 23.17
N ALA A 272 3.26 -21.96 24.08
CA ALA A 272 4.30 -22.51 24.95
C ALA A 272 5.54 -23.02 24.19
N GLY A 273 5.34 -23.78 23.10
CA GLY A 273 6.45 -24.30 22.28
C GLY A 273 7.28 -23.21 21.60
N LEU A 274 6.67 -22.08 21.24
CA LEU A 274 7.39 -20.94 20.66
C LEU A 274 8.25 -20.23 21.71
N MET A 275 7.73 -20.08 22.94
CA MET A 275 8.51 -19.64 24.09
C MET A 275 9.63 -20.62 24.48
N GLU A 276 9.45 -21.92 24.28
CA GLU A 276 10.51 -22.93 24.47
C GLU A 276 11.61 -22.80 23.42
N ILE A 277 11.27 -22.60 22.14
CA ILE A 277 12.22 -22.35 21.06
C ILE A 277 13.06 -21.09 21.34
N ILE A 278 12.41 -19.95 21.62
CA ILE A 278 13.07 -18.67 21.93
C ILE A 278 14.06 -18.83 23.11
N LYS A 279 13.65 -19.51 24.18
CA LYS A 279 14.52 -19.79 25.35
C LYS A 279 15.66 -20.75 25.03
N SER A 280 15.41 -21.80 24.25
CA SER A 280 16.43 -22.80 23.89
C SER A 280 17.56 -22.23 23.03
N LYS A 281 17.29 -21.11 22.34
CA LYS A 281 18.24 -20.37 21.51
C LYS A 281 18.81 -19.11 22.16
N ASP A 282 18.41 -18.79 23.39
CA ASP A 282 18.79 -17.56 24.12
C ASP A 282 18.48 -16.25 23.35
N ILE A 283 17.35 -16.24 22.62
CA ILE A 283 16.97 -15.10 21.77
C ILE A 283 16.31 -14.00 22.63
N GLY A 284 16.88 -12.80 22.59
CA GLY A 284 16.33 -11.61 23.24
C GLY A 284 15.09 -11.07 22.51
N MET A 285 14.21 -10.39 23.26
CA MET A 285 13.06 -9.67 22.71
C MET A 285 13.08 -8.19 23.12
N THR A 286 12.91 -7.27 22.18
CA THR A 286 12.85 -5.82 22.46
C THR A 286 11.38 -5.39 22.67
N ILE A 287 10.99 -5.22 23.93
CA ILE A 287 9.60 -4.93 24.30
C ILE A 287 9.37 -3.42 24.42
N SER A 288 8.46 -2.88 23.61
CA SER A 288 8.27 -1.45 23.39
C SER A 288 6.93 -0.98 23.97
N THR A 289 6.79 -1.10 25.29
CA THR A 289 5.51 -0.98 26.03
C THR A 289 4.58 0.18 25.63
N ALA A 290 5.12 1.34 25.24
CA ALA A 290 4.33 2.48 24.78
C ALA A 290 3.76 2.28 23.36
N ALA A 291 4.54 1.71 22.44
CA ALA A 291 4.07 1.33 21.11
C ALA A 291 3.12 0.13 21.21
N ASP A 292 3.45 -0.88 22.02
CA ASP A 292 2.61 -2.07 22.22
C ASP A 292 1.20 -1.74 22.77
N GLU A 293 1.11 -0.76 23.69
CA GLU A 293 -0.18 -0.22 24.16
C GLU A 293 -1.01 0.43 23.05
N GLU A 294 -0.36 1.09 22.09
CA GLU A 294 -1.02 1.73 20.95
C GLU A 294 -1.36 0.70 19.87
N VAL A 295 -0.51 -0.31 19.63
CA VAL A 295 -0.80 -1.43 18.70
C VAL A 295 -2.01 -2.26 19.16
N GLN A 296 -2.27 -2.38 20.46
CA GLN A 296 -3.54 -2.95 20.95
C GLN A 296 -4.80 -2.15 20.53
N ASP A 297 -4.66 -0.86 20.25
CA ASP A 297 -5.73 0.06 19.81
C ASP A 297 -5.75 0.24 18.27
N ILE A 298 -4.72 -0.25 17.56
CA ILE A 298 -4.51 -0.14 16.09
C ILE A 298 -5.40 -1.10 15.27
N SER A 299 -6.19 -1.96 15.90
CA SER A 299 -7.30 -2.66 15.25
C SER A 299 -8.66 -2.04 15.62
N PRO A 300 -8.97 -0.78 15.22
CA PRO A 300 -10.29 -0.18 15.49
C PRO A 300 -11.40 -0.90 14.70
N TYR A 301 -11.02 -1.59 13.61
CA TYR A 301 -11.91 -2.36 12.77
C TYR A 301 -11.90 -3.83 13.16
N THR A 302 -12.96 -4.27 13.84
CA THR A 302 -13.19 -5.70 14.10
C THR A 302 -13.03 -6.52 12.82
N LYS A 303 -12.54 -7.77 12.92
CA LYS A 303 -12.41 -8.69 11.76
C LYS A 303 -13.74 -8.88 11.00
N ALA A 304 -14.89 -8.64 11.65
CA ALA A 304 -16.21 -8.62 11.04
C ALA A 304 -16.47 -7.39 10.14
N LEU A 305 -15.98 -6.20 10.53
CA LEU A 305 -16.11 -4.96 9.75
C LEU A 305 -15.17 -4.97 8.54
N ALA A 306 -13.90 -5.35 8.72
CA ALA A 306 -12.96 -5.54 7.60
C ALA A 306 -13.54 -6.49 6.52
N LYS A 307 -14.05 -7.66 6.96
CA LYS A 307 -14.70 -8.65 6.09
C LYS A 307 -16.01 -8.13 5.45
N ARG A 308 -16.73 -7.23 6.11
CA ARG A 308 -17.95 -6.58 5.57
C ARG A 308 -17.60 -5.61 4.44
N VAL A 309 -16.61 -4.74 4.62
CA VAL A 309 -16.22 -3.75 3.60
C VAL A 309 -15.66 -4.43 2.37
N ILE A 310 -14.74 -5.38 2.54
CA ILE A 310 -14.20 -6.18 1.41
C ILE A 310 -15.34 -6.86 0.66
N ARG A 311 -16.25 -7.55 1.37
CA ARG A 311 -17.42 -8.20 0.73
C ARG A 311 -18.36 -7.20 0.02
N LYS A 312 -18.56 -5.99 0.54
CA LYS A 312 -19.36 -4.94 -0.13
C LYS A 312 -18.69 -4.48 -1.42
N ILE A 313 -17.39 -4.16 -1.36
CA ILE A 313 -16.59 -3.73 -2.52
C ILE A 313 -16.58 -4.83 -3.58
N ASP A 314 -16.26 -6.07 -3.20
CA ASP A 314 -16.20 -7.19 -4.14
C ASP A 314 -17.56 -7.51 -4.77
N LEU A 315 -18.64 -7.58 -3.98
CA LEU A 315 -19.99 -7.80 -4.53
C LEU A 315 -20.44 -6.70 -5.50
N ARG A 316 -19.99 -5.45 -5.33
CA ARG A 316 -20.34 -4.34 -6.24
C ARG A 316 -19.44 -4.31 -7.47
N ILE A 317 -18.12 -4.35 -7.26
CA ILE A 317 -17.12 -4.20 -8.33
C ILE A 317 -16.99 -5.46 -9.18
N LEU A 318 -16.95 -6.67 -8.57
CA LEU A 318 -16.86 -7.91 -9.35
C LEU A 318 -18.14 -8.19 -10.13
N ALA A 319 -19.32 -7.84 -9.61
CA ALA A 319 -20.57 -7.96 -10.37
C ALA A 319 -20.59 -7.03 -11.60
N ILE A 320 -20.12 -5.78 -11.44
CA ILE A 320 -19.97 -4.86 -12.57
C ILE A 320 -18.96 -5.41 -13.58
N MET A 321 -17.76 -5.79 -13.14
CA MET A 321 -16.71 -6.35 -14.01
C MET A 321 -17.16 -7.63 -14.74
N PHE A 322 -17.90 -8.51 -14.06
CA PHE A 322 -18.42 -9.75 -14.64
C PHE A 322 -19.42 -9.47 -15.77
N ILE A 323 -20.41 -8.59 -15.54
CA ILE A 323 -21.42 -8.26 -16.57
C ILE A 323 -20.76 -7.52 -17.74
N THR A 324 -19.89 -6.54 -17.47
CA THR A 324 -19.14 -5.82 -18.51
C THR A 324 -18.29 -6.76 -19.35
N TYR A 325 -17.63 -7.75 -18.74
CA TYR A 325 -16.78 -8.68 -19.49
C TYR A 325 -17.56 -9.76 -20.23
N ASN A 326 -18.70 -10.22 -19.71
CA ASN A 326 -19.65 -11.03 -20.50
C ASN A 326 -20.05 -10.27 -21.78
N LEU A 327 -20.43 -8.99 -21.67
CA LEU A 327 -20.78 -8.16 -22.84
C LEU A 327 -19.62 -8.03 -23.82
N ASN A 328 -18.40 -7.69 -23.36
CA ASN A 328 -17.21 -7.62 -24.21
C ASN A 328 -16.89 -8.96 -24.90
N PHE A 329 -17.07 -10.10 -24.21
CA PHE A 329 -16.89 -11.42 -24.82
C PHE A 329 -17.95 -11.73 -25.87
N MET A 330 -19.21 -11.40 -25.60
CA MET A 330 -20.30 -11.57 -26.58
C MET A 330 -20.05 -10.69 -27.81
N ASP A 331 -19.71 -9.41 -27.63
CA ASP A 331 -19.30 -8.47 -28.69
C ASP A 331 -18.07 -8.97 -29.48
N LYS A 332 -17.13 -9.70 -28.85
CA LYS A 332 -15.98 -10.31 -29.54
C LYS A 332 -16.35 -11.59 -30.31
N SER A 333 -17.31 -12.37 -29.80
CA SER A 333 -17.79 -13.59 -30.45
C SER A 333 -18.72 -13.33 -31.64
N ILE A 334 -19.43 -12.19 -31.62
CA ILE A 334 -20.56 -11.89 -32.50
C ILE A 334 -20.23 -12.02 -33.99
N LEU A 335 -19.04 -11.60 -34.42
CA LEU A 335 -18.59 -11.65 -35.82
C LEU A 335 -18.57 -13.09 -36.35
N SER A 336 -18.14 -14.04 -35.51
CA SER A 336 -18.08 -15.47 -35.88
C SER A 336 -19.47 -16.11 -35.94
N SER A 337 -20.39 -15.70 -35.06
CA SER A 337 -21.79 -16.14 -35.09
C SER A 337 -22.53 -15.54 -36.29
N ALA A 338 -22.31 -14.25 -36.56
CA ALA A 338 -22.91 -13.51 -37.67
C ALA A 338 -22.51 -14.06 -39.06
N ALA A 339 -21.28 -14.57 -39.21
CA ALA A 339 -20.83 -15.24 -40.43
C ALA A 339 -21.72 -16.46 -40.78
N VAL A 340 -22.22 -17.21 -39.78
CA VAL A 340 -23.13 -18.35 -40.00
C VAL A 340 -24.52 -17.89 -40.47
N PHE A 341 -24.91 -16.65 -40.18
CA PHE A 341 -26.18 -16.04 -40.58
C PHE A 341 -26.09 -15.16 -41.84
N GLY A 342 -25.09 -15.37 -42.70
CA GLY A 342 -24.99 -14.74 -44.02
C GLY A 342 -24.12 -13.49 -44.11
N LEU A 343 -23.50 -13.01 -43.02
CA LEU A 343 -22.71 -11.77 -43.01
C LEU A 343 -21.60 -11.75 -44.08
N THR A 344 -20.97 -12.90 -44.40
CA THR A 344 -19.93 -12.99 -45.43
C THR A 344 -20.48 -12.72 -46.83
N ASP A 345 -21.70 -13.18 -47.09
CA ASP A 345 -22.26 -13.28 -48.43
C ASP A 345 -23.00 -11.97 -48.75
N ASP A 346 -23.79 -11.47 -47.80
CA ASP A 346 -24.46 -10.16 -47.88
C ASP A 346 -23.45 -9.02 -48.08
N ASN A 347 -22.29 -9.08 -47.40
CA ASN A 347 -21.23 -8.08 -47.51
C ASN A 347 -20.15 -8.43 -48.55
N HIS A 348 -20.36 -9.45 -49.38
CA HIS A 348 -19.50 -9.82 -50.51
C HIS A 348 -18.02 -10.02 -50.13
N LEU A 349 -17.75 -10.62 -48.96
CA LEU A 349 -16.40 -10.82 -48.45
C LEU A 349 -15.70 -11.94 -49.21
N HIS A 350 -14.47 -11.69 -49.67
CA HIS A 350 -13.71 -12.59 -50.54
C HIS A 350 -12.31 -12.91 -49.98
N GLY A 351 -11.90 -14.18 -50.13
CA GLY A 351 -10.57 -14.66 -49.72
C GLY A 351 -10.29 -14.41 -48.25
N THR A 352 -9.21 -13.69 -47.94
CA THR A 352 -8.77 -13.40 -46.57
C THR A 352 -9.49 -12.23 -45.89
N GLN A 353 -10.43 -11.56 -46.57
CA GLN A 353 -11.09 -10.35 -46.03
C GLN A 353 -11.80 -10.60 -44.69
N TYR A 354 -12.51 -11.72 -44.53
CA TYR A 354 -13.13 -12.08 -43.24
C TYR A 354 -12.10 -12.24 -42.12
N SER A 355 -10.96 -12.88 -42.39
CA SER A 355 -9.84 -13.00 -41.43
C SER A 355 -9.24 -11.64 -41.08
N TRP A 356 -9.18 -10.70 -42.02
CA TRP A 356 -8.73 -9.33 -41.77
C TRP A 356 -9.72 -8.53 -40.92
N VAL A 357 -11.04 -8.65 -41.15
CA VAL A 357 -12.07 -8.03 -40.28
C VAL A 357 -11.91 -8.51 -38.83
N GLY A 358 -11.69 -9.82 -38.61
CA GLY A 358 -11.40 -10.36 -37.27
C GLY A 358 -10.05 -9.93 -36.68
N SER A 359 -9.05 -9.65 -37.53
CA SER A 359 -7.67 -9.34 -37.11
C SER A 359 -7.46 -7.86 -36.79
N ILE A 360 -8.20 -6.94 -37.44
CA ILE A 360 -8.12 -5.48 -37.21
C ILE A 360 -8.41 -5.11 -35.75
N PHE A 361 -9.29 -5.85 -35.07
CA PHE A 361 -9.52 -5.75 -33.62
C PHE A 361 -8.20 -5.73 -32.83
N TYR A 362 -7.33 -6.71 -33.04
CA TYR A 362 -6.10 -6.89 -32.26
C TYR A 362 -5.05 -5.80 -32.51
N PHE A 363 -4.99 -5.24 -33.71
CA PHE A 363 -4.13 -4.08 -34.00
C PHE A 363 -4.65 -2.80 -33.34
N GLY A 364 -5.97 -2.58 -33.36
CA GLY A 364 -6.61 -1.43 -32.72
C GLY A 364 -6.58 -1.49 -31.18
N TYR A 365 -6.52 -2.70 -30.62
CA TYR A 365 -6.32 -2.99 -29.21
C TYR A 365 -4.90 -2.57 -28.77
N LEU A 366 -3.87 -3.16 -29.38
CA LEU A 366 -2.45 -2.95 -29.09
C LEU A 366 -2.03 -1.47 -29.14
N PHE A 367 -2.49 -0.72 -30.15
CA PHE A 367 -2.12 0.70 -30.27
C PHE A 367 -2.71 1.58 -29.16
N PHE A 368 -3.93 1.28 -28.69
CA PHE A 368 -4.61 2.09 -27.67
C PHE A 368 -4.37 1.65 -26.23
N GLU A 369 -3.77 0.48 -26.03
CA GLU A 369 -3.34 -0.06 -24.73
C GLU A 369 -2.43 0.92 -23.96
N TYR A 370 -1.43 1.48 -24.66
CA TYR A 370 -0.49 2.45 -24.07
C TYR A 370 -1.13 3.83 -23.77
N PRO A 371 -1.79 4.52 -24.72
CA PRO A 371 -2.52 5.76 -24.43
C PRO A 371 -3.56 5.61 -23.30
N THR A 372 -4.28 4.48 -23.26
CA THR A 372 -5.22 4.15 -22.17
C THR A 372 -4.51 4.12 -20.82
N THR A 373 -3.36 3.46 -20.73
CA THR A 373 -2.63 3.26 -19.48
C THR A 373 -2.11 4.59 -18.91
N VAL A 374 -1.82 5.58 -19.76
CA VAL A 374 -1.54 6.97 -19.36
C VAL A 374 -2.82 7.70 -18.94
N LEU A 375 -3.92 7.55 -19.67
CA LEU A 375 -5.19 8.24 -19.42
C LEU A 375 -5.91 7.77 -18.14
N ILE A 376 -5.90 6.47 -17.83
CA ILE A 376 -6.55 5.93 -16.62
C ILE A 376 -5.89 6.42 -15.32
N GLN A 377 -4.61 6.82 -15.38
CA GLN A 377 -3.89 7.46 -14.26
C GLN A 377 -4.12 8.98 -14.15
N ARG A 378 -4.81 9.58 -15.13
CA ARG A 378 -5.00 11.04 -15.29
C ARG A 378 -6.48 11.47 -15.39
N LEU A 379 -7.43 10.55 -15.51
CA LEU A 379 -8.87 10.80 -15.62
C LEU A 379 -9.69 10.05 -14.55
N PRO A 380 -10.90 10.53 -14.16
CA PRO A 380 -11.75 9.83 -13.21
C PRO A 380 -12.15 8.45 -13.75
N ILE A 381 -11.77 7.39 -13.03
CA ILE A 381 -11.72 6.02 -13.57
C ILE A 381 -13.12 5.50 -13.92
N GLY A 382 -14.13 5.78 -13.08
CA GLY A 382 -15.51 5.34 -13.32
C GLY A 382 -16.11 6.01 -14.55
N LYS A 383 -15.94 7.33 -14.67
CA LYS A 383 -16.38 8.10 -15.85
C LYS A 383 -15.62 7.71 -17.13
N TYR A 384 -14.31 7.50 -17.05
CA TYR A 384 -13.48 7.14 -18.21
C TYR A 384 -13.82 5.75 -18.74
N ILE A 385 -13.93 4.74 -17.86
CA ILE A 385 -14.36 3.39 -18.26
C ILE A 385 -15.76 3.43 -18.85
N SER A 386 -16.72 4.09 -18.19
CA SER A 386 -18.10 4.16 -18.68
C SER A 386 -18.21 4.86 -20.04
N GLY A 387 -17.44 5.94 -20.26
CA GLY A 387 -17.38 6.63 -21.55
C GLY A 387 -16.79 5.78 -22.67
N VAL A 388 -15.72 5.02 -22.40
CA VAL A 388 -15.13 4.09 -23.37
C VAL A 388 -16.09 2.93 -23.67
N THR A 389 -16.80 2.37 -22.68
CA THR A 389 -17.81 1.33 -22.94
C THR A 389 -19.03 1.85 -23.69
N LEU A 390 -19.46 3.11 -23.46
CA LEU A 390 -20.53 3.73 -24.24
C LEU A 390 -20.13 3.89 -25.71
N LEU A 391 -18.92 4.40 -25.97
CA LEU A 391 -18.38 4.49 -27.33
C LEU A 391 -18.30 3.11 -27.99
N TRP A 392 -17.81 2.09 -27.27
CA TRP A 392 -17.76 0.72 -27.78
C TRP A 392 -19.16 0.16 -28.12
N GLY A 393 -20.15 0.29 -27.23
CA GLY A 393 -21.53 -0.15 -27.49
C GLY A 393 -22.16 0.55 -28.70
N ILE A 394 -21.90 1.85 -28.88
CA ILE A 394 -22.32 2.62 -30.07
C ILE A 394 -21.62 2.10 -31.33
N ILE A 395 -20.33 1.77 -31.27
CA ILE A 395 -19.55 1.21 -32.39
C ILE A 395 -20.10 -0.18 -32.79
N VAL A 396 -20.37 -1.06 -31.83
CA VAL A 396 -20.98 -2.38 -32.07
C VAL A 396 -22.38 -2.23 -32.70
N ALA A 397 -23.24 -1.38 -32.15
CA ALA A 397 -24.58 -1.12 -32.72
C ALA A 397 -24.50 -0.53 -34.14
N SER A 398 -23.55 0.39 -34.39
CA SER A 398 -23.35 1.02 -35.70
C SER A 398 -22.82 0.05 -36.76
N THR A 399 -22.16 -1.03 -36.35
CA THR A 399 -21.63 -2.06 -37.27
C THR A 399 -22.75 -2.71 -38.12
N ALA A 400 -23.98 -2.78 -37.59
CA ALA A 400 -25.15 -3.26 -38.34
C ALA A 400 -25.53 -2.40 -39.57
N ALA A 401 -25.01 -1.17 -39.65
CA ALA A 401 -25.27 -0.19 -40.71
C ALA A 401 -24.04 0.10 -41.61
N CYS A 402 -22.92 -0.60 -41.41
CA CYS A 402 -21.68 -0.39 -42.17
C CYS A 402 -21.61 -1.27 -43.43
N SER A 403 -21.65 -0.66 -44.61
CA SER A 403 -21.48 -1.34 -45.91
C SER A 403 -20.10 -1.15 -46.57
N SER A 404 -19.09 -0.71 -45.82
CA SER A 404 -17.70 -0.68 -46.29
C SER A 404 -16.65 -0.73 -45.16
N PHE A 405 -15.44 -1.15 -45.52
CA PHE A 405 -14.33 -1.57 -44.65
C PHE A 405 -13.71 -0.50 -43.72
N GLY A 406 -14.09 0.78 -43.84
CA GLY A 406 -13.30 1.90 -43.29
C GLY A 406 -13.59 2.38 -41.86
N GLY A 407 -14.63 1.86 -41.18
CA GLY A 407 -15.20 2.54 -40.00
C GLY A 407 -14.76 2.11 -38.60
N LEU A 408 -13.98 1.03 -38.45
CA LEU A 408 -14.01 0.20 -37.23
C LEU A 408 -12.64 -0.12 -36.61
N ALA A 409 -12.18 0.75 -35.70
CA ALA A 409 -11.12 0.48 -34.71
C ALA A 409 -11.24 1.51 -33.55
N THR A 410 -11.08 1.20 -32.26
CA THR A 410 -9.84 0.77 -31.56
C THR A 410 -10.14 0.47 -30.05
N THR A 411 -9.14 0.10 -29.22
CA THR A 411 -9.20 -0.21 -27.76
C THR A 411 -9.72 -1.65 -27.41
N ARG A 412 -9.62 -2.27 -26.21
CA ARG A 412 -8.94 -1.99 -24.89
C ARG A 412 -8.87 -3.26 -23.99
N ASP A 413 -7.98 -3.30 -22.98
CA ASP A 413 -8.08 -4.16 -21.74
C ASP A 413 -7.20 -3.59 -20.58
N GLU A 414 -6.57 -4.22 -19.56
CA GLU A 414 -6.66 -5.53 -18.82
C GLU A 414 -6.57 -5.21 -17.27
N ILE A 415 -6.12 -5.94 -16.21
CA ILE A 415 -5.52 -7.27 -15.81
C ILE A 415 -6.00 -7.56 -14.31
N PRO A 416 -5.43 -8.43 -13.43
CA PRO A 416 -4.74 -9.74 -13.59
C PRO A 416 -5.31 -10.94 -12.76
N THR A 417 -6.10 -10.72 -11.68
CA THR A 417 -6.59 -11.81 -10.77
C THR A 417 -8.10 -11.81 -10.56
N ARG A 418 -8.73 -10.63 -10.56
CA ARG A 418 -10.19 -10.50 -10.78
C ARG A 418 -10.57 -11.17 -12.11
N THR A 419 -9.63 -11.11 -13.06
CA THR A 419 -9.41 -11.96 -14.22
C THR A 419 -9.88 -13.42 -14.11
N GLY A 420 -9.84 -14.08 -12.94
CA GLY A 420 -10.39 -15.45 -12.81
C GLY A 420 -11.93 -15.50 -12.86
N ILE A 421 -12.61 -14.65 -12.08
CA ILE A 421 -14.08 -14.55 -12.07
C ILE A 421 -14.58 -13.89 -13.36
N TRP A 422 -13.80 -12.94 -13.87
CA TRP A 422 -13.92 -12.30 -15.18
C TRP A 422 -13.83 -13.34 -16.31
N PHE A 423 -12.82 -14.22 -16.36
CA PHE A 423 -12.71 -15.29 -17.36
C PHE A 423 -13.84 -16.33 -17.28
N ALA A 424 -14.41 -16.62 -16.09
CA ALA A 424 -15.64 -17.42 -16.01
C ALA A 424 -16.81 -16.78 -16.78
N GLY A 425 -16.78 -15.45 -16.93
CA GLY A 425 -17.66 -14.67 -17.79
C GLY A 425 -17.56 -14.99 -19.28
N ASN A 426 -16.45 -15.54 -19.77
CA ASN A 426 -16.35 -16.02 -21.16
C ASN A 426 -17.15 -17.31 -21.35
N SER A 427 -17.15 -18.21 -20.36
CA SER A 427 -17.91 -19.45 -20.40
C SER A 427 -19.42 -19.20 -20.30
N SER A 428 -19.88 -18.27 -19.45
CA SER A 428 -21.29 -17.86 -19.42
C SER A 428 -21.67 -17.03 -20.65
N GLY A 429 -20.81 -16.10 -21.09
CA GLY A 429 -21.03 -15.25 -22.24
C GLY A 429 -21.18 -16.04 -23.54
N GLY A 430 -20.34 -17.06 -23.79
CA GLY A 430 -20.46 -17.92 -24.96
C GLY A 430 -21.76 -18.73 -25.00
N PHE A 431 -22.22 -19.23 -23.85
CA PHE A 431 -23.51 -19.92 -23.72
C PHE A 431 -24.70 -18.98 -23.96
N ILE A 432 -24.69 -17.80 -23.33
CA ILE A 432 -25.74 -16.78 -23.48
C ILE A 432 -25.79 -16.25 -24.93
N ALA A 433 -24.64 -15.94 -25.54
CA ALA A 433 -24.56 -15.55 -26.94
C ALA A 433 -25.10 -16.63 -27.87
N SER A 434 -24.80 -17.90 -27.61
CA SER A 434 -25.28 -19.02 -28.43
C SER A 434 -26.80 -19.19 -28.36
N LEU A 435 -27.41 -19.03 -27.17
CA LEU A 435 -28.86 -19.06 -27.00
C LEU A 435 -29.55 -17.84 -27.62
N LEU A 436 -28.99 -16.64 -27.46
CA LEU A 436 -29.50 -15.42 -28.09
C LEU A 436 -29.36 -15.50 -29.62
N ALA A 437 -28.25 -16.01 -30.14
CA ALA A 437 -28.03 -16.24 -31.57
C ALA A 437 -29.08 -17.20 -32.16
N TYR A 438 -29.37 -18.31 -31.46
CA TYR A 438 -30.43 -19.23 -31.87
C TYR A 438 -31.81 -18.55 -31.95
N GLY A 439 -32.17 -17.74 -30.93
CA GLY A 439 -33.43 -17.01 -30.90
C GLY A 439 -33.53 -15.91 -31.97
N ILE A 440 -32.45 -15.15 -32.17
CA ILE A 440 -32.34 -14.10 -33.21
C ILE A 440 -32.41 -14.71 -34.61
N GLY A 441 -31.86 -15.91 -34.80
CA GLY A 441 -31.97 -16.68 -36.04
C GLY A 441 -33.39 -17.11 -36.43
N GLN A 442 -34.40 -16.92 -35.57
CA GLN A 442 -35.82 -17.15 -35.86
C GLN A 442 -36.62 -15.86 -36.16
N ILE A 443 -35.97 -14.69 -36.21
CA ILE A 443 -36.65 -13.41 -36.46
C ILE A 443 -36.89 -13.24 -37.97
N ASP A 444 -38.15 -13.39 -38.38
CA ASP A 444 -38.61 -13.03 -39.73
C ASP A 444 -38.91 -11.52 -39.79
N HIS A 445 -38.03 -10.78 -40.46
CA HIS A 445 -38.07 -9.31 -40.56
C HIS A 445 -37.24 -8.84 -41.77
N PRO A 446 -37.52 -7.69 -42.40
CA PRO A 446 -36.68 -7.09 -43.46
C PRO A 446 -35.28 -6.61 -43.04
N LEU A 447 -34.71 -7.14 -41.95
CA LEU A 447 -33.29 -7.01 -41.58
C LEU A 447 -32.74 -8.42 -41.35
N HIS A 448 -31.59 -8.72 -41.92
CA HIS A 448 -31.01 -10.08 -41.88
C HIS A 448 -30.64 -10.45 -40.42
N PRO A 449 -30.76 -11.72 -40.00
CA PRO A 449 -30.57 -12.10 -38.60
C PRO A 449 -29.23 -11.66 -38.00
N TRP A 450 -28.15 -11.63 -38.80
CA TRP A 450 -26.85 -11.12 -38.35
C TRP A 450 -26.89 -9.63 -37.96
N GLN A 451 -27.67 -8.80 -38.64
CA GLN A 451 -27.82 -7.37 -38.32
C GLN A 451 -28.53 -7.20 -36.97
N TRP A 452 -29.56 -8.02 -36.71
CA TRP A 452 -30.25 -8.06 -35.42
C TRP A 452 -29.33 -8.43 -34.26
N MET A 453 -28.32 -9.29 -34.47
CA MET A 453 -27.30 -9.55 -33.46
C MET A 453 -26.58 -8.26 -33.06
N PHE A 454 -25.97 -7.56 -34.02
CA PHE A 454 -25.19 -6.34 -33.74
C PHE A 454 -26.05 -5.25 -33.09
N ILE A 455 -27.31 -5.11 -33.51
CA ILE A 455 -28.27 -4.19 -32.89
C ILE A 455 -28.54 -4.58 -31.42
N ILE A 456 -28.88 -5.84 -31.14
CA ILE A 456 -29.28 -6.29 -29.81
C ILE A 456 -28.11 -6.25 -28.82
N PHE A 457 -26.93 -6.75 -29.20
CA PHE A 457 -25.75 -6.72 -28.33
C PHE A 457 -25.21 -5.29 -28.16
N GLY A 458 -25.11 -4.50 -29.24
CA GLY A 458 -24.67 -3.11 -29.16
C GLY A 458 -25.59 -2.22 -28.30
N VAL A 459 -26.91 -2.41 -28.37
CA VAL A 459 -27.88 -1.74 -27.48
C VAL A 459 -27.73 -2.21 -26.04
N ALA A 460 -27.54 -3.51 -25.79
CA ALA A 460 -27.31 -4.04 -24.43
C ALA A 460 -26.03 -3.47 -23.80
N THR A 461 -24.91 -3.46 -24.53
CA THR A 461 -23.65 -2.86 -24.09
C THR A 461 -23.78 -1.34 -23.88
N SER A 462 -24.51 -0.64 -24.76
CA SER A 462 -24.79 0.79 -24.62
C SER A 462 -25.60 1.10 -23.35
N LEU A 463 -26.71 0.39 -23.11
CA LEU A 463 -27.53 0.56 -21.91
C LEU A 463 -26.75 0.22 -20.63
N TRP A 464 -25.90 -0.80 -20.67
CA TRP A 464 -25.06 -1.18 -19.55
C TRP A 464 -24.01 -0.11 -19.20
N SER A 465 -23.45 0.60 -20.19
CA SER A 465 -22.53 1.72 -19.94
C SER A 465 -23.18 2.86 -19.14
N VAL A 466 -24.47 3.13 -19.36
CA VAL A 466 -25.24 4.11 -18.57
C VAL A 466 -25.42 3.64 -17.13
N VAL A 467 -25.68 2.35 -16.91
CA VAL A 467 -25.74 1.76 -15.56
C VAL A 467 -24.38 1.91 -14.85
N MET A 468 -23.26 1.67 -15.54
CA MET A 468 -21.92 1.87 -14.98
C MET A 468 -21.64 3.33 -14.62
N PHE A 469 -22.01 4.28 -15.48
CA PHE A 469 -21.75 5.73 -15.27
C PHE A 469 -22.32 6.25 -13.94
N PHE A 470 -23.45 5.70 -13.49
CA PHE A 470 -24.06 6.04 -12.19
C PHE A 470 -23.74 5.04 -11.05
N SER A 471 -23.17 3.86 -11.35
CA SER A 471 -22.97 2.78 -10.38
C SER A 471 -21.52 2.56 -9.93
N LEU A 472 -20.54 3.05 -10.69
CA LEU A 472 -19.11 2.84 -10.48
C LEU A 472 -18.47 4.14 -9.94
N PRO A 473 -18.10 4.20 -8.65
CA PRO A 473 -17.58 5.44 -8.05
C PRO A 473 -16.16 5.75 -8.53
N ASP A 474 -15.85 7.02 -8.75
CA ASP A 474 -14.50 7.47 -9.15
C ASP A 474 -13.47 7.45 -8.00
N THR A 475 -13.92 7.51 -6.74
CA THR A 475 -13.09 7.54 -5.52
C THR A 475 -13.81 6.85 -4.35
N ILE A 476 -13.08 6.53 -3.27
CA ILE A 476 -13.65 5.93 -2.05
C ILE A 476 -14.70 6.86 -1.41
N ASN A 477 -14.42 8.16 -1.33
CA ASN A 477 -15.38 9.14 -0.78
C ASN A 477 -16.70 9.22 -1.58
N ASN A 478 -16.65 8.94 -2.88
CA ASN A 478 -17.83 8.88 -3.76
C ASN A 478 -18.54 7.50 -3.74
N ALA A 479 -18.06 6.51 -2.98
CA ALA A 479 -18.66 5.18 -2.89
C ALA A 479 -19.92 5.17 -2.02
N ASN A 480 -21.06 5.53 -2.61
CA ASN A 480 -22.38 5.63 -1.97
C ASN A 480 -22.94 4.33 -1.31
N PHE A 481 -22.26 3.19 -1.46
CA PHE A 481 -22.62 1.90 -0.83
C PHE A 481 -21.82 1.60 0.46
N LEU A 482 -20.85 2.44 0.80
CA LEU A 482 -20.08 2.41 2.04
C LEU A 482 -20.58 3.51 3.00
N THR A 483 -20.66 3.22 4.30
CA THR A 483 -20.81 4.25 5.33
C THR A 483 -19.50 5.01 5.52
N GLU A 484 -19.50 6.17 6.17
CA GLU A 484 -18.26 6.93 6.41
C GLU A 484 -17.22 6.13 7.22
N GLU A 485 -17.65 5.28 8.16
CA GLU A 485 -16.79 4.32 8.88
C GLU A 485 -16.15 3.29 7.94
N GLU A 486 -16.91 2.78 6.98
CA GLU A 486 -16.47 1.79 5.99
C GLU A 486 -15.61 2.42 4.87
N LYS A 487 -15.84 3.69 4.53
CA LYS A 487 -14.97 4.49 3.66
C LYS A 487 -13.63 4.73 4.33
N GLN A 488 -13.61 5.14 5.61
CA GLN A 488 -12.37 5.36 6.34
C GLN A 488 -11.51 4.09 6.34
N TYR A 489 -12.08 2.93 6.64
CA TYR A 489 -11.34 1.66 6.54
C TYR A 489 -10.79 1.38 5.13
N ALA A 490 -11.52 1.75 4.07
CA ALA A 490 -11.06 1.58 2.70
C ALA A 490 -9.93 2.56 2.32
N GLU A 491 -9.95 3.80 2.83
CA GLU A 491 -8.85 4.77 2.68
C GLU A 491 -7.62 4.31 3.47
N ASP A 492 -7.79 3.98 4.76
CA ASP A 492 -6.75 3.48 5.66
C ASP A 492 -6.00 2.29 5.02
N ARG A 493 -6.75 1.35 4.41
CA ARG A 493 -6.18 0.20 3.70
C ARG A 493 -5.42 0.60 2.43
N VAL A 494 -5.87 1.61 1.69
CA VAL A 494 -5.19 2.10 0.47
C VAL A 494 -3.91 2.86 0.80
N VAL A 495 -3.91 3.64 1.89
CA VAL A 495 -2.71 4.32 2.40
C VAL A 495 -1.69 3.29 2.90
N THR A 496 -2.12 2.33 3.72
CA THR A 496 -1.24 1.29 4.28
C THR A 496 -0.62 0.41 3.19
N ALA A 497 -1.40 0.01 2.17
CA ALA A 497 -0.89 -0.79 1.06
C ALA A 497 -0.03 -0.01 0.04
N GLY A 498 0.08 1.33 0.14
CA GLY A 498 0.76 2.20 -0.82
C GLY A 498 0.09 2.29 -2.22
N THR A 499 -0.96 1.51 -2.49
CA THR A 499 -1.58 1.38 -3.82
C THR A 499 -2.79 2.29 -4.02
N GLY A 500 -2.59 3.62 -4.09
CA GLY A 500 -3.65 4.52 -4.56
C GLY A 500 -3.40 6.02 -4.39
N ARG A 501 -4.42 6.81 -4.74
CA ARG A 501 -4.51 8.25 -4.48
C ARG A 501 -5.84 8.55 -3.81
N THR A 502 -5.82 9.30 -2.72
CA THR A 502 -7.00 9.83 -2.00
C THR A 502 -7.57 11.08 -2.66
N ASP A 503 -6.68 11.91 -3.21
CA ASP A 503 -6.99 13.27 -3.66
C ASP A 503 -7.84 13.29 -4.95
N PRO A 504 -8.80 14.23 -5.10
CA PRO A 504 -9.49 14.46 -6.36
C PRO A 504 -8.51 14.96 -7.44
N ILE A 505 -8.68 14.49 -8.67
CA ILE A 505 -7.75 14.76 -9.78
C ILE A 505 -7.69 16.26 -10.10
N ASN A 506 -6.57 16.89 -9.77
CA ASN A 506 -6.31 18.30 -9.99
C ASN A 506 -5.89 18.52 -11.47
N SER A 507 -6.86 18.86 -12.32
CA SER A 507 -6.78 18.80 -13.79
C SER A 507 -5.90 19.86 -14.48
N LYS A 508 -4.90 20.41 -13.79
CA LYS A 508 -3.99 21.43 -14.34
C LYS A 508 -2.84 20.79 -15.12
N TRP A 509 -2.91 20.90 -16.44
CA TRP A 509 -1.81 20.58 -17.35
C TRP A 509 -0.49 21.28 -16.93
N LYS A 510 0.60 20.53 -16.96
CA LYS A 510 1.98 21.03 -17.11
C LYS A 510 2.56 20.37 -18.35
N ALA A 511 3.16 21.14 -19.26
CA ALA A 511 3.67 20.64 -20.54
C ALA A 511 5.10 20.08 -20.47
N GLU A 512 5.60 19.82 -19.27
CA GLU A 512 7.00 19.48 -18.95
C GLU A 512 7.11 18.09 -18.26
N GLN A 513 6.14 17.19 -18.52
CA GLN A 513 6.05 15.83 -17.95
C GLN A 513 5.49 14.79 -18.95
#